data_AF-A0AAU6R4Y7-F1
#
_entry.id   AF-A0AAU6R4Y7-F1
#
_cell.length_a   1.000
_cell.length_b   1.000
_cell.length_c   1.000
_cell.angle_alpha   90.00
_cell.angle_beta   90.00
_cell.angle_gamma   90.00
#
_symmetry.space_group_name_H-M   'P 1'
#
loop_
_entity.id
_entity.type
_entity.pdbx_description
1 polymer ?
#
loop_
_entity_poly.entity_id
_entity_poly.type
_entity_poly.pdbx_seq_one_letter_code
_entity_poly.pdbx_strand_id
1 'polypeptide(L)'
;MTTTKAAVIYLLERYFELSAVRAAEVLQNLRARHPEAWIYPATVEAIYQGRYRWVSIAQILSLWQRRGQPNCHYSPDYERLLLGEVPEQSEHLSLEISVPAIAMTQPWLPEQPGEAFMPVQDQSGLTERLYRNLVRAGDRPESFGPATREAI
;
A
#
# COMPACT_ATOMS: atom_id res chain seq x y z
N MET A 1 28.07 -12.91 -0.99
CA MET A 1 27.16 -13.16 0.15
C MET A 1 26.94 -11.85 0.89
N THR A 2 25.98 -11.06 0.43
CA THR A 2 25.62 -9.78 1.04
C THR A 2 25.12 -10.07 2.46
N THR A 3 25.88 -9.65 3.47
CA THR A 3 25.65 -9.92 4.89
C THR A 3 24.18 -9.66 5.26
N THR A 4 23.43 -10.65 5.76
CA THR A 4 21.98 -10.56 6.06
C THR A 4 21.56 -9.29 6.81
N LYS A 5 22.43 -8.78 7.69
CA LYS A 5 22.28 -7.49 8.35
C LYS A 5 22.14 -6.30 7.38
N ALA A 6 23.03 -6.20 6.40
CA ALA A 6 23.04 -5.12 5.42
C ALA A 6 21.78 -5.14 4.56
N ALA A 7 21.33 -6.34 4.15
CA ALA A 7 20.09 -6.52 3.41
C ALA A 7 18.87 -6.04 4.23
N VAL A 8 18.78 -6.41 5.51
CA VAL A 8 17.67 -5.94 6.37
C VAL A 8 17.70 -4.42 6.54
N ILE A 9 18.86 -3.82 6.81
CA ILE A 9 19.00 -2.36 6.93
C ILE A 9 18.55 -1.66 5.65
N TYR A 10 19.00 -2.15 4.50
CA TYR A 10 18.60 -1.64 3.20
C TYR A 10 17.07 -1.67 2.99
N LEU A 11 16.43 -2.80 3.31
CA LEU A 11 14.97 -2.93 3.20
C LEU A 11 14.24 -1.96 4.13
N LEU A 12 14.72 -1.81 5.37
CA LEU A 12 14.16 -0.89 6.36
C LEU A 12 14.25 0.58 5.91
N GLU A 13 15.37 0.98 5.31
CA GLU A 13 15.52 2.34 4.77
C GLU A 13 14.62 2.55 3.54
N ARG A 14 14.62 1.61 2.60
CA ARG A 14 13.93 1.77 1.30
C ARG A 14 12.41 1.63 1.38
N TYR A 15 11.89 0.70 2.18
CA TYR A 15 10.47 0.33 2.16
C TYR A 15 9.70 0.74 3.42
N PHE A 16 10.40 1.04 4.52
CA PHE A 16 9.78 1.39 5.80
C PHE A 16 10.07 2.84 6.22
N GLU A 17 10.68 3.63 5.33
CA GLU A 17 10.98 5.06 5.52
C GLU A 17 11.78 5.35 6.79
N LEU A 18 12.65 4.41 7.19
CA LEU A 18 13.52 4.56 8.34
C LEU A 18 14.83 5.24 7.94
N SER A 19 15.36 6.11 8.80
CA SER A 19 16.74 6.55 8.66
C SER A 19 17.70 5.40 8.97
N ALA A 20 18.93 5.44 8.46
CA ALA A 20 19.94 4.40 8.71
C ALA A 20 20.17 4.13 10.22
N VAL A 21 20.21 5.19 11.04
CA VAL A 21 20.33 5.08 12.50
C VAL A 21 19.13 4.34 13.07
N ARG A 22 17.91 4.73 12.66
CA ARG A 22 16.69 4.10 13.17
C ARG A 22 16.53 2.66 12.69
N ALA A 23 16.92 2.35 11.46
CA ALA A 23 16.94 1.00 10.92
C ALA A 23 17.87 0.09 11.73
N ALA A 24 19.07 0.57 12.09
CA ALA A 24 20.00 -0.17 12.94
C ALA A 24 19.43 -0.43 14.35
N GLU A 25 18.80 0.56 14.97
CA GLU A 25 18.12 0.41 16.27
C GLU A 25 16.97 -0.60 16.21
N VAL A 26 16.11 -0.52 15.18
CA VAL A 26 15.02 -1.46 14.96
C VAL A 26 15.56 -2.88 14.80
N LEU A 27 16.59 -3.07 13.97
CA LEU A 27 17.22 -4.38 13.78
C LEU A 27 17.77 -4.93 15.11
N GLN A 28 18.47 -4.11 15.90
CA GLN A 28 18.99 -4.54 17.20
C GLN A 28 17.86 -4.92 18.16
N ASN A 29 16.78 -4.15 18.19
CA ASN A 29 15.59 -4.43 18.99
C ASN A 29 14.85 -5.71 18.56
N LEU A 30 14.87 -6.05 17.28
CA LEU A 30 14.31 -7.30 16.76
C LEU A 30 15.20 -8.50 17.14
N ARG A 31 16.52 -8.37 16.98
CA ARG A 31 17.51 -9.40 17.34
C ARG A 31 17.49 -9.74 18.83
N ALA A 32 17.19 -8.78 19.70
CA ALA A 32 17.10 -9.00 21.13
C ALA A 32 15.91 -9.91 21.55
N ARG A 33 14.86 -10.00 20.72
CA ARG A 33 13.58 -10.67 21.08
C ARG A 33 13.24 -11.86 20.19
N HIS A 34 13.91 -12.00 19.05
CA HIS A 34 13.57 -12.97 18.02
C HIS A 34 14.83 -13.63 17.44
N PRO A 35 14.73 -14.87 16.94
CA PRO A 35 15.84 -15.52 16.25
C PRO A 35 16.33 -14.68 15.06
N GLU A 36 17.64 -14.45 14.98
CA GLU A 36 18.23 -13.60 13.92
C GLU A 36 17.92 -14.11 12.51
N ALA A 37 17.93 -15.44 12.33
CA ALA A 37 17.61 -16.09 11.06
C ALA A 37 16.17 -15.80 10.57
N TRP A 38 15.26 -15.34 11.44
CA TRP A 38 13.87 -15.07 11.08
C TRP A 38 13.63 -13.61 10.69
N ILE A 39 14.54 -12.70 11.02
CA ILE A 39 14.32 -11.26 10.87
C ILE A 39 14.25 -10.87 9.39
N TYR A 40 15.19 -11.37 8.61
CA TYR A 40 15.19 -11.13 7.17
C TYR A 40 13.93 -11.64 6.46
N PRO A 41 13.56 -12.94 6.58
CA PRO A 41 12.34 -13.43 5.94
C PRO A 41 11.08 -12.72 6.46
N ALA A 42 11.02 -12.34 7.74
CA ALA A 42 9.88 -11.58 8.27
C ALA A 42 9.80 -10.16 7.69
N THR A 43 10.95 -9.54 7.38
CA THR A 43 11.02 -8.24 6.73
C THR A 43 10.50 -8.33 5.30
N VAL A 44 10.93 -9.35 4.54
CA VAL A 44 10.44 -9.61 3.19
C VAL A 44 8.94 -9.93 3.21
N GLU A 45 8.48 -10.76 4.14
CA GLU A 45 7.06 -11.11 4.30
C GLU A 45 6.20 -9.88 4.61
N ALA A 46 6.69 -8.94 5.44
CA ALA A 46 5.97 -7.69 5.70
C ALA A 46 5.78 -6.86 4.42
N ILE A 47 6.82 -6.77 3.59
CA ILE A 47 6.74 -6.06 2.30
C ILE A 47 5.79 -6.80 1.35
N TYR A 48 5.87 -8.13 1.28
CA TYR A 48 4.99 -8.97 0.46
C TYR A 48 3.51 -8.80 0.83
N GLN A 49 3.20 -8.67 2.12
CA GLN A 49 1.83 -8.41 2.60
C GLN A 49 1.39 -6.94 2.44
N GLY A 50 2.21 -6.05 1.85
CA GLY A 50 1.90 -4.63 1.70
C GLY A 50 1.95 -3.84 3.02
N ARG A 51 2.67 -4.34 4.02
CA ARG A 51 2.75 -3.74 5.37
C ARG A 51 4.03 -2.93 5.53
N TYR A 52 4.00 -1.66 5.16
CA TYR A 52 5.17 -0.77 5.18
C TYR A 52 5.49 -0.13 6.55
N ARG A 53 4.87 -0.59 7.63
CA ARG A 53 5.22 -0.16 9.00
C ARG A 53 6.13 -1.18 9.66
N TRP A 54 7.28 -0.74 10.17
CA TRP A 54 8.30 -1.62 10.76
C TRP A 54 7.77 -2.46 11.94
N VAL A 55 6.75 -1.96 12.66
CA VAL A 55 6.06 -2.68 13.74
C VAL A 55 5.45 -4.00 13.24
N SER A 56 5.08 -4.07 11.96
CA SER A 56 4.53 -5.28 11.32
C SER A 56 5.53 -6.43 11.29
N ILE A 57 6.83 -6.14 11.21
CA ILE A 57 7.89 -7.17 11.23
C ILE A 57 7.86 -7.89 12.58
N ALA A 58 7.76 -7.14 13.69
CA ALA A 58 7.65 -7.72 15.02
C ALA A 58 6.37 -8.55 15.20
N GLN A 59 5.25 -8.13 14.59
CA GLN A 59 3.99 -8.88 14.62
C GLN A 59 4.11 -10.23 13.89
N ILE A 60 4.74 -10.24 12.71
CA ILE A 60 5.01 -11.47 11.94
C ILE A 60 5.93 -12.39 12.73
N LEU A 61 7.03 -11.86 13.29
CA LEU A 61 7.95 -12.65 14.12
C LEU A 61 7.25 -13.25 15.34
N SER A 62 6.38 -12.49 16.01
CA SER A 62 5.59 -12.98 17.14
C SER A 62 4.60 -14.08 16.72
N LEU A 63 4.02 -13.98 15.51
CA LEU A 63 3.18 -15.04 14.96
C LEU A 63 3.99 -16.30 14.67
N TRP A 64 5.16 -16.18 14.06
CA TRP A 64 6.05 -17.31 13.79
C TRP A 64 6.57 -17.96 15.06
N GLN A 65 6.88 -17.18 16.10
CA GLN A 65 7.29 -17.72 17.41
C GLN A 65 6.19 -18.55 18.04
N ARG A 66 4.94 -18.08 18.01
CA ARG A 66 3.80 -18.87 18.49
C ARG A 66 3.58 -20.16 17.71
N ARG A 67 3.93 -20.17 16.42
CA ARG A 67 3.86 -21.35 15.55
C ARG A 67 5.09 -22.26 15.66
N GLY A 68 6.17 -21.79 16.25
CA GLY A 68 7.46 -22.50 16.33
C GLY A 68 8.28 -22.50 15.04
N GLN A 69 7.79 -21.90 13.95
CA GLN A 69 8.49 -21.89 12.66
C GLN A 69 8.15 -20.65 11.80
N PRO A 70 9.06 -20.22 10.91
CA PRO A 70 8.75 -19.27 9.86
C PRO A 70 7.65 -19.78 8.92
N ASN A 71 6.85 -18.86 8.40
CA ASN A 71 5.87 -19.14 7.35
C ASN A 71 5.88 -17.98 6.35
N CYS A 72 6.61 -18.17 5.25
CA CYS A 72 6.80 -17.21 4.17
C CYS A 72 5.86 -17.53 3.00
N HIS A 73 5.17 -16.53 2.47
CA HIS A 73 4.30 -16.66 1.30
C HIS A 73 4.94 -16.12 0.01
N TYR A 74 6.04 -15.37 0.13
CA TYR A 74 6.75 -14.82 -1.02
C TYR A 74 7.53 -15.90 -1.80
N SER A 75 7.65 -15.71 -3.12
CA SER A 75 8.53 -16.52 -3.99
C SER A 75 9.99 -16.06 -3.85
N PRO A 76 10.99 -16.94 -3.99
CA PRO A 76 12.40 -16.53 -4.08
C PRO A 76 12.69 -15.46 -5.14
N ASP A 77 11.93 -15.43 -6.24
CA ASP A 77 12.08 -14.40 -7.27
C ASP A 77 11.70 -13.00 -6.75
N TYR A 78 10.71 -12.94 -5.86
CA TYR A 78 10.30 -11.69 -5.20
C TYR A 78 11.43 -11.11 -4.35
N GLU A 79 12.18 -11.97 -3.66
CA GLU A 79 13.32 -11.58 -2.85
C GLU A 79 14.42 -10.91 -3.68
N ARG A 80 14.75 -11.48 -4.84
CA ARG A 80 15.73 -10.93 -5.79
C ARG A 80 15.31 -9.56 -6.30
N LEU A 81 14.04 -9.42 -6.68
CA LEU A 81 13.47 -8.13 -7.12
C LEU A 81 13.59 -7.04 -6.05
N LEU A 82 13.37 -7.37 -4.77
CA LEU A 82 13.48 -6.40 -3.67
C LEU A 82 14.92 -5.90 -3.44
N LEU A 83 15.90 -6.79 -3.61
CA LEU A 83 17.32 -6.44 -3.49
C LEU A 83 17.85 -5.69 -4.72
N GLY A 84 17.03 -5.52 -5.76
CA GLY A 84 17.45 -4.94 -7.03
C GLY A 84 18.36 -5.87 -7.84
N GLU A 85 18.41 -7.15 -7.49
CA GLU A 85 19.00 -8.18 -8.33
C GLU A 85 18.01 -8.48 -9.46
N VAL A 86 18.13 -7.72 -10.55
CA VAL A 86 17.48 -8.08 -11.81
C VAL A 86 18.07 -9.43 -12.24
N PRO A 87 17.27 -10.46 -12.53
CA PRO A 87 17.83 -11.69 -13.06
C PRO A 87 18.60 -11.36 -14.34
N GLU A 88 19.91 -11.59 -14.33
CA GLU A 88 20.85 -11.32 -15.43
C GLU A 88 20.52 -12.06 -16.74
N GLN A 89 19.46 -12.87 -16.80
CA GLN A 89 19.04 -13.54 -18.03
C GLN A 89 17.52 -13.57 -18.17
N SER A 90 17.00 -12.61 -18.94
CA SER A 90 15.88 -12.81 -19.87
C SER A 90 16.02 -11.81 -21.01
N GLU A 91 17.19 -11.84 -21.65
CA GLU A 91 17.22 -11.58 -23.09
C GLU A 91 16.32 -12.65 -23.73
N HIS A 92 15.32 -12.25 -24.52
CA HIS A 92 14.41 -13.14 -25.26
C HIS A 92 13.20 -13.75 -24.53
N LEU A 93 12.39 -12.93 -23.86
CA LEU A 93 10.93 -13.07 -24.02
C LEU A 93 10.38 -11.77 -24.61
N SER A 94 10.56 -11.64 -25.92
CA SER A 94 9.69 -10.86 -26.80
C SER A 94 8.31 -11.51 -26.76
N LEU A 95 7.61 -11.43 -25.62
CA LEU A 95 6.17 -11.53 -25.63
C LEU A 95 5.71 -10.22 -26.24
N GLU A 96 5.35 -10.30 -27.52
CA GLU A 96 4.36 -9.43 -28.14
C GLU A 96 3.12 -9.42 -27.23
N ILE A 97 3.18 -8.61 -26.18
CA ILE A 97 2.01 -8.20 -25.44
C ILE A 97 1.31 -7.26 -26.41
N SER A 98 0.34 -7.81 -27.14
CA SER A 98 -0.71 -7.00 -27.74
C SER A 98 -1.39 -6.27 -26.59
N VAL A 99 -0.93 -5.05 -26.34
CA VAL A 99 -1.61 -4.10 -25.49
C VAL A 99 -2.94 -3.82 -26.21
N PRO A 100 -4.12 -4.22 -25.69
CA PRO A 100 -5.31 -3.54 -26.15
C PRO A 100 -5.07 -2.10 -25.73
N ALA A 101 -4.97 -1.22 -26.72
CA ALA A 101 -4.91 0.21 -26.50
C ALA A 101 -6.19 0.60 -25.76
N ILE A 102 -6.17 0.50 -24.43
CA ILE A 102 -7.06 1.25 -23.56
C ILE A 102 -6.51 2.67 -23.67
N ALA A 103 -7.02 3.31 -24.72
CA ALA A 103 -6.86 4.69 -25.04
C ALA A 103 -7.11 5.50 -23.77
N MET A 104 -6.03 5.96 -23.15
CA MET A 104 -6.05 7.22 -22.44
C MET A 104 -6.30 8.33 -23.47
N THR A 105 -7.54 8.44 -23.97
CA THR A 105 -8.17 9.58 -24.68
C THR A 105 -9.40 9.09 -25.44
N GLN A 106 -10.45 8.72 -24.71
CA GLN A 106 -11.78 9.06 -25.19
C GLN A 106 -12.66 9.32 -23.96
N PRO A 107 -13.19 10.55 -23.78
CA PRO A 107 -14.26 10.78 -22.83
C PRO A 107 -15.43 9.92 -23.29
N TRP A 108 -15.95 9.09 -22.39
CA TRP A 108 -17.14 8.31 -22.67
C TRP A 108 -18.25 9.28 -23.12
N LEU A 109 -18.68 9.17 -24.37
CA LEU A 109 -19.94 9.72 -24.83
C LEU A 109 -20.87 8.52 -24.97
N PRO A 110 -22.01 8.47 -24.28
CA PRO A 110 -22.92 7.34 -24.41
C PRO A 110 -23.52 7.34 -25.82
N GLU A 111 -23.08 6.40 -26.66
CA GLU A 111 -23.67 6.07 -27.96
C GLU A 111 -25.02 5.36 -27.74
N GLN A 112 -26.06 6.10 -27.31
CA GLN A 112 -27.49 5.90 -27.60
C GLN A 112 -28.34 6.92 -26.80
N PRO A 113 -29.25 7.69 -27.41
CA PRO A 113 -30.09 8.64 -26.70
C PRO A 113 -31.31 7.95 -26.08
N GLY A 114 -31.32 7.75 -24.76
CA GLY A 114 -32.56 7.44 -24.03
C GLY A 114 -32.48 6.53 -22.81
N GLU A 115 -31.36 5.85 -22.54
CA GLU A 115 -31.31 4.90 -21.42
C GLU A 115 -30.86 5.60 -20.12
N ALA A 116 -31.84 5.98 -19.30
CA ALA A 116 -31.60 6.51 -17.96
C ALA A 116 -30.82 5.49 -17.12
N PHE A 117 -29.59 5.85 -16.76
CA PHE A 117 -28.75 5.09 -15.84
C PHE A 117 -29.44 5.02 -14.47
N MET A 118 -30.02 3.87 -14.14
CA MET A 118 -30.52 3.60 -12.77
C MET A 118 -29.34 3.10 -11.92
N PRO A 119 -28.98 3.76 -10.82
CA PRO A 119 -27.93 3.28 -9.94
C PRO A 119 -28.34 1.95 -9.30
N VAL A 120 -27.36 1.05 -9.20
CA VAL A 120 -27.48 -0.27 -8.56
C VAL A 120 -28.07 -0.12 -7.16
N GLN A 121 -29.15 -0.86 -6.87
CA GLN A 121 -29.82 -0.80 -5.57
C GLN A 121 -28.93 -1.41 -4.49
N ASP A 122 -28.42 -0.57 -3.60
CA ASP A 122 -27.74 -0.97 -2.38
C ASP A 122 -28.76 -1.59 -1.41
N GLN A 123 -28.71 -2.92 -1.22
CA GLN A 123 -29.60 -3.62 -0.28
C GLN A 123 -29.14 -3.48 1.20
N SER A 124 -28.02 -2.80 1.47
CA SER A 124 -27.45 -2.71 2.81
C SER A 124 -27.80 -1.42 3.57
N GLY A 125 -28.23 -0.36 2.87
CA GLY A 125 -28.56 0.95 3.44
C GLY A 125 -27.38 1.66 4.12
N LEU A 126 -26.15 1.16 3.92
CA LEU A 126 -24.95 1.65 4.61
C LEU A 126 -24.40 2.90 3.94
N THR A 127 -24.48 3.01 2.62
CA THR A 127 -24.05 4.19 1.85
C THR A 127 -24.91 5.41 2.18
N GLU A 128 -26.23 5.24 2.28
CA GLU A 128 -27.20 6.28 2.65
C GLU A 128 -26.96 6.82 4.08
N ARG A 129 -26.63 5.94 5.03
CA ARG A 129 -26.35 6.32 6.42
C ARG A 129 -25.02 7.07 6.58
N LEU A 130 -23.99 6.67 5.84
CA LEU A 130 -22.70 7.33 5.86
C LEU A 130 -22.77 8.71 5.21
N TYR A 131 -23.48 8.84 4.08
CA TYR A 131 -23.70 10.13 3.42
C TYR A 131 -24.48 11.13 4.29
N ARG A 132 -25.56 10.68 4.95
CA ARG A 132 -26.38 11.57 5.79
C ARG A 132 -25.64 12.12 7.01
N ASN A 133 -24.75 11.32 7.60
CA ASN A 133 -23.94 11.75 8.74
C ASN A 133 -22.82 12.72 8.33
N LEU A 134 -22.24 12.54 7.15
CA LEU A 134 -21.24 13.46 6.58
C LEU A 134 -21.86 14.80 6.19
N VAL A 135 -23.04 14.81 5.59
CA VAL A 135 -23.74 16.05 5.17
C VAL A 135 -24.22 16.88 6.37
N ARG A 136 -24.58 16.26 7.51
CA ARG A 136 -24.94 17.01 8.73
C ARG A 136 -23.76 17.64 9.47
N ALA A 137 -22.55 17.14 9.26
CA ALA A 137 -21.37 17.59 10.00
C ALA A 137 -20.62 18.75 9.32
N GLY A 138 -21.00 19.17 8.11
CA GLY A 138 -20.18 20.01 7.25
C GLY A 138 -20.75 21.34 6.75
N ASP A 139 -21.94 21.77 7.18
CA ASP A 139 -22.56 22.98 6.60
C ASP A 139 -22.90 24.08 7.62
N ARG A 140 -21.97 25.05 7.73
CA ARG A 140 -22.34 26.47 7.70
C ARG A 140 -21.14 27.32 7.25
N PRO A 141 -21.03 27.69 5.97
CA PRO A 141 -20.10 28.72 5.52
C PRO A 141 -20.68 30.13 5.71
N GLU A 142 -19.81 31.03 6.12
CA GLU A 142 -20.00 32.47 6.21
C GLU A 142 -20.36 33.08 4.84
N SER A 143 -21.38 33.94 4.83
CA SER A 143 -21.76 34.75 3.68
C SER A 143 -21.13 36.14 3.78
N PHE A 144 -20.23 36.48 2.85
CA PHE A 144 -19.82 37.86 2.56
C PHE A 144 -20.08 38.19 1.10
N GLY A 145 -20.85 39.26 0.86
CA GLY A 145 -20.93 39.94 -0.44
C GLY A 145 -21.99 41.05 -0.47
N PRO A 146 -21.73 42.25 -1.03
CA PRO A 146 -22.30 43.52 -0.55
C PRO A 146 -23.29 44.20 -1.52
N ALA A 147 -24.15 45.12 -1.01
CA ALA A 147 -24.51 46.41 -1.64
C ALA A 147 -25.61 47.17 -0.85
N THR A 148 -25.27 48.38 -0.42
CA THR A 148 -26.04 49.65 -0.54
C THR A 148 -27.54 49.66 -0.20
N ARG A 149 -27.97 50.46 0.80
CA ARG A 149 -28.61 51.79 0.63
C ARG A 149 -29.40 52.26 1.88
N GLU A 150 -28.95 53.39 2.43
CA GLU A 150 -29.68 54.55 3.01
C GLU A 150 -30.70 54.48 4.17
N ALA A 151 -30.53 55.50 5.04
CA ALA A 151 -31.49 56.33 5.78
C ALA A 151 -32.33 55.64 6.87
N ILE A 152 -32.56 56.22 8.07
CA ILE A 152 -32.73 57.61 8.52
C ILE A 152 -32.13 57.74 9.92
#